data_AF-A0A832KDY1-F1
#
_entry.id   AF-A0A832KDY1-F1
#
_cell.length_a   1.000
_cell.length_b   1.000
_cell.length_c   1.000
_cell.angle_alpha   90.00
_cell.angle_beta   90.00
_cell.angle_gamma   90.00
#
_symmetry.space_group_name_H-M   'P 1'
#
loop_
_entity.id
_entity.type
_entity.pdbx_description
1 polymer ?
#
loop_
_entity_poly.entity_id
_entity_poly.type
_entity_poly.pdbx_seq_one_letter_code
_entity_poly.pdbx_strand_id
1 'polypeptide(L)'
;MDRGGAKVSVAFFLLLIFLASALSLKASASTGMPFKDLKLVYDLNLPLLTVSPPSSFKGTVEFTFVNVSSESADVRVILDGALITGVGSSKMGLNGTVTMPTGMNTLLYLKPDGEPGPGGETEIIGLPLRLDGSQIFLGGIFKYEGEIPIQTPAGRFTAYRFRNETSISNLNLETFLHYDKESRVMVYAELKARSGLYTYSYTMKLVEANMPREAQPSPCLIATAAYGSPLDPRVQELRDFRDKVFLKTRMGSAFMKAFNAWYYSFSPYVAEAERRCEPLRLSFGAALYPLIWILKVSKNIYEVAPPILEFNLMLMGLTASTMIGAVYLSPILTGILHHRREAVRWTLKMATCLTVSSTICLIAMAAMSGAATSWLMLLTSTMVISSLIVGGALAAEAILLTRDKIRSLKQFK
;
A
#
# COMPACT_ATOMS: atom_id res chain seq x y z
N MET A 1 5.89 38.15 -45.58
CA MET A 1 4.71 37.40 -45.09
C MET A 1 5.08 35.93 -45.04
N ASP A 2 4.91 35.37 -43.85
CA ASP A 2 5.00 33.96 -43.41
C ASP A 2 6.20 33.07 -43.75
N ARG A 3 7.21 33.14 -42.85
CA ARG A 3 8.02 32.00 -42.41
C ARG A 3 7.38 31.43 -41.14
N GLY A 4 6.46 30.49 -41.29
CA GLY A 4 5.76 29.83 -40.18
C GLY A 4 5.69 28.33 -40.42
N GLY A 5 6.79 27.61 -40.21
CA GLY A 5 6.79 26.15 -40.32
C GLY A 5 8.10 25.58 -39.80
N ALA A 6 8.01 24.60 -38.90
CA ALA A 6 9.10 23.88 -38.24
C ALA A 6 9.91 24.64 -37.18
N LYS A 7 9.28 24.92 -36.03
CA LYS A 7 9.98 25.02 -34.74
C LYS A 7 9.26 24.15 -33.71
N VAL A 8 9.32 22.84 -33.93
CA VAL A 8 8.95 21.85 -32.90
C VAL A 8 10.14 21.80 -31.93
N SER A 9 9.93 22.29 -30.71
CA SER A 9 10.98 22.37 -29.67
C SER A 9 11.53 20.99 -29.33
N VAL A 10 12.83 20.88 -29.05
CA VAL A 10 13.48 19.64 -28.55
C VAL A 10 12.79 19.10 -27.28
N ALA A 11 12.10 19.95 -26.51
CA ALA A 11 11.25 19.51 -25.41
C ALA A 11 9.95 18.85 -25.90
N PHE A 12 9.33 19.32 -26.98
CA PHE A 12 8.23 18.64 -27.68
C PHE A 12 8.71 17.33 -28.34
N PHE A 13 9.96 17.29 -28.79
CA PHE A 13 10.67 16.13 -29.34
C PHE A 13 10.94 15.05 -28.26
N LEU A 14 11.32 15.44 -27.04
CA LEU A 14 11.50 14.56 -25.87
C LEU A 14 10.18 14.12 -25.23
N LEU A 15 9.14 14.93 -25.37
CA LEU A 15 7.79 14.61 -24.96
C LEU A 15 7.10 13.67 -25.98
N LEU A 16 7.40 13.83 -27.29
CA LEU A 16 7.04 12.87 -28.35
C LEU A 16 7.76 11.53 -28.18
N ILE A 17 9.03 11.55 -27.73
CA ILE A 17 9.81 10.37 -27.26
C ILE A 17 9.11 9.63 -26.11
N PHE A 18 8.16 10.26 -25.42
CA PHE A 18 7.37 9.61 -24.37
C PHE A 18 5.99 9.11 -24.84
N LEU A 19 5.48 9.57 -25.99
CA LEU A 19 4.05 9.47 -26.34
C LEU A 19 3.69 8.94 -27.73
N ALA A 20 4.63 8.78 -28.66
CA ALA A 20 4.32 8.29 -30.01
C ALA A 20 5.03 6.96 -30.30
N SER A 21 4.40 5.84 -30.65
CA SER A 21 2.99 5.46 -30.82
C SER A 21 2.96 3.94 -31.08
N ALA A 22 1.86 3.30 -30.67
CA ALA A 22 1.49 1.91 -30.92
C ALA A 22 1.77 1.38 -32.35
N LEU A 23 2.33 0.17 -32.46
CA LEU A 23 1.68 -0.99 -33.12
C LEU A 23 2.50 -2.29 -32.99
N SER A 24 1.79 -3.32 -32.53
CA SER A 24 1.89 -4.76 -32.81
C SER A 24 3.22 -5.50 -32.63
N LEU A 25 3.32 -6.28 -31.55
CA LEU A 25 3.94 -7.60 -31.56
C LEU A 25 3.15 -8.56 -30.65
N LYS A 26 2.90 -9.76 -31.18
CA LYS A 26 2.17 -10.87 -30.58
C LYS A 26 3.17 -11.84 -29.95
N ALA A 27 3.02 -12.21 -28.68
CA ALA A 27 3.75 -13.32 -28.06
C ALA A 27 3.13 -13.74 -26.73
N SER A 28 3.38 -15.00 -26.35
CA SER A 28 2.50 -15.87 -25.56
C SER A 28 2.70 -15.89 -24.02
N ALA A 29 1.77 -16.59 -23.35
CA ALA A 29 1.34 -16.62 -21.95
C ALA A 29 2.35 -16.86 -20.80
N SER A 30 2.05 -16.30 -19.61
CA SER A 30 1.41 -17.03 -18.49
C SER A 30 1.49 -16.32 -17.12
N THR A 31 0.50 -16.64 -16.25
CA THR A 31 0.33 -16.32 -14.82
C THR A 31 -0.02 -14.88 -14.38
N GLY A 32 -0.90 -14.79 -13.37
CA GLY A 32 -1.70 -13.62 -13.00
C GLY A 32 -0.91 -12.34 -12.75
N MET A 33 -1.33 -11.25 -13.41
CA MET A 33 -0.54 -10.04 -13.56
C MET A 33 -0.92 -8.91 -12.61
N PRO A 34 0.06 -8.17 -12.08
CA PRO A 34 -0.14 -7.05 -11.16
C PRO A 34 -0.68 -5.78 -11.85
N PHE A 35 -0.97 -5.84 -13.15
CA PHE A 35 -1.28 -4.68 -13.97
C PHE A 35 -2.76 -4.35 -14.10
N LYS A 36 -3.68 -5.26 -13.72
CA LYS A 36 -5.09 -5.01 -13.95
C LYS A 36 -5.55 -3.77 -13.18
N ASP A 37 -6.02 -2.76 -13.90
CA ASP A 37 -6.45 -1.45 -13.39
C ASP A 37 -5.34 -0.63 -12.70
N LEU A 38 -4.06 -0.96 -12.97
CA LEU A 38 -2.90 -0.21 -12.50
C LEU A 38 -2.84 1.17 -13.17
N LYS A 39 -2.61 2.19 -12.38
CA LYS A 39 -2.50 3.62 -12.66
C LYS A 39 -1.21 4.10 -12.02
N LEU A 40 -0.29 4.61 -12.84
CA LEU A 40 0.98 5.17 -12.41
C LEU A 40 1.04 6.61 -12.89
N VAL A 41 1.24 7.55 -11.97
CA VAL A 41 1.36 8.98 -12.27
C VAL A 41 2.77 9.43 -11.93
N TYR A 42 3.46 9.97 -12.92
CA TYR A 42 4.81 10.48 -12.77
C TYR A 42 4.88 11.98 -13.03
N ASP A 43 5.71 12.67 -12.25
CA ASP A 43 6.13 14.04 -12.54
C ASP A 43 7.29 13.98 -13.53
N LEU A 44 7.15 14.75 -14.61
CA LEU A 44 8.14 14.95 -15.63
C LEU A 44 8.74 16.34 -15.45
N ASN A 45 10.04 16.36 -15.19
CA ASN A 45 10.79 17.60 -15.13
C ASN A 45 11.89 17.58 -16.18
N LEU A 46 11.70 18.38 -17.23
CA LEU A 46 12.65 18.60 -18.30
C LEU A 46 13.21 20.02 -18.12
N PRO A 47 14.41 20.19 -17.52
CA PRO A 47 14.97 21.49 -17.23
C PRO A 47 15.27 22.28 -18.52
N LEU A 48 15.49 23.59 -18.34
CA LEU A 48 15.75 24.54 -19.43
C LEU A 48 16.86 24.04 -20.36
N LEU A 49 16.50 23.76 -21.61
CA LEU A 49 17.43 23.40 -22.67
C LEU A 49 17.97 24.68 -23.31
N THR A 50 19.29 24.78 -23.44
CA THR A 50 20.00 25.88 -24.13
C THR A 50 19.92 25.75 -25.66
N VAL A 51 18.87 25.09 -26.17
CA VAL A 51 18.57 25.04 -27.60
C VAL A 51 17.68 26.22 -27.92
N SER A 52 17.99 27.00 -28.96
CA SER A 52 17.21 28.19 -29.31
C SER A 52 15.90 27.81 -30.02
N PRO A 53 14.70 28.20 -29.52
CA PRO A 53 14.46 28.98 -28.30
C PRO A 53 14.49 28.14 -27.01
N PRO A 54 15.06 28.68 -25.91
CA PRO A 54 15.24 27.92 -24.68
C PRO A 54 13.89 27.48 -24.14
N SER A 55 13.82 26.22 -23.75
CA SER A 55 12.57 25.62 -23.32
C SER A 55 12.75 24.59 -22.22
N SER A 56 11.81 24.58 -21.29
CA SER A 56 11.66 23.56 -20.26
C SER A 56 10.25 23.04 -20.30
N PHE A 57 10.07 21.78 -19.92
CA PHE A 57 8.74 21.21 -19.78
C PHE A 57 8.57 20.71 -18.35
N LYS A 58 7.42 21.03 -17.78
CA LYS A 58 6.99 20.47 -16.50
C LYS A 58 5.56 19.99 -16.66
N GLY A 59 5.30 18.76 -16.25
CA GLY A 59 4.00 18.15 -16.39
C GLY A 59 3.93 16.79 -15.73
N THR A 60 2.77 16.17 -15.84
CA THR A 60 2.52 14.83 -15.35
C THR A 60 2.20 13.90 -16.51
N VAL A 61 2.67 12.66 -16.40
CA VAL A 61 2.25 11.56 -17.27
C VAL A 61 1.56 10.49 -16.43
N GLU A 62 0.37 10.10 -16.85
CA GLU A 62 -0.43 9.03 -16.28
C GLU A 62 -0.42 7.83 -17.24
N PHE A 63 -0.08 6.65 -16.70
CA PHE A 63 -0.17 5.36 -17.37
C PHE A 63 -1.25 4.53 -16.71
N THR A 64 -2.27 4.13 -17.44
CA THR A 64 -3.40 3.32 -16.96
C THR A 64 -3.51 2.04 -17.76
N PHE A 65 -3.27 0.90 -17.12
CA PHE A 65 -3.30 -0.43 -17.70
C PHE A 65 -4.74 -0.94 -17.77
N VAL A 66 -5.19 -1.23 -18.98
CA VAL A 66 -6.52 -1.74 -19.34
C VAL A 66 -6.38 -3.00 -20.20
N ASN A 67 -7.43 -3.80 -20.32
CA ASN A 67 -7.45 -5.03 -21.12
C ASN A 67 -6.26 -5.97 -20.85
N VAL A 68 -5.90 -6.14 -19.57
CA VAL A 68 -4.74 -6.95 -19.17
C VAL A 68 -5.04 -8.44 -19.37
N SER A 69 -4.18 -9.10 -20.13
CA SER A 69 -4.20 -10.53 -20.42
C SER A 69 -2.86 -11.17 -20.09
N SER A 70 -2.77 -12.50 -20.11
CA SER A 70 -1.54 -13.24 -19.86
C SER A 70 -0.40 -12.99 -20.86
N GLU A 71 -0.65 -12.23 -21.92
CA GLU A 71 0.25 -12.03 -23.07
C GLU A 71 0.53 -10.54 -23.34
N SER A 72 -0.49 -9.70 -23.15
CA SER A 72 -0.43 -8.26 -23.41
C SER A 72 -1.33 -7.45 -22.48
N ALA A 73 -0.99 -6.18 -22.29
CA ALA A 73 -1.81 -5.17 -21.65
C ALA A 73 -1.89 -3.92 -22.52
N ASP A 74 -3.06 -3.30 -22.61
CA ASP A 74 -3.18 -1.98 -23.23
C ASP A 74 -2.90 -0.92 -22.16
N VAL A 75 -1.99 0.01 -22.43
CA VAL A 75 -1.63 1.09 -21.51
C VAL A 75 -2.11 2.40 -22.10
N ARG A 76 -3.14 2.98 -21.49
CA ARG A 76 -3.58 4.33 -21.78
C ARG A 76 -2.56 5.32 -21.19
N VAL A 77 -2.08 6.24 -22.00
CA VAL A 77 -1.12 7.27 -21.63
C VAL A 77 -1.79 8.62 -21.74
N ILE A 78 -1.83 9.37 -20.64
CA ILE A 78 -2.33 10.74 -20.60
C ILE A 78 -1.20 11.63 -20.11
N LEU A 79 -0.81 12.59 -20.93
CA LEU A 79 0.13 13.64 -20.55
C LEU A 79 -0.64 14.94 -20.38
N ASP A 80 -0.33 15.66 -19.31
CA ASP A 80 -0.74 17.06 -19.13
C ASP A 80 0.44 17.86 -18.59
N GLY A 81 0.68 19.05 -19.13
CA GLY A 81 1.79 19.89 -18.71
C GLY A 81 1.88 21.20 -19.45
N ALA A 82 2.97 21.92 -19.17
CA ALA A 82 3.27 23.19 -19.80
C ALA A 82 4.68 23.16 -20.39
N LEU A 83 4.76 23.50 -21.67
CA LEU A 83 6.00 23.85 -22.32
C LEU A 83 6.26 25.33 -22.05
N ILE A 84 7.28 25.61 -21.25
CA ILE A 84 7.75 26.96 -20.97
C ILE A 84 8.86 27.25 -21.96
N THR A 85 8.69 28.32 -22.73
CA THR A 85 9.70 28.84 -23.63
C THR A 85 10.11 30.24 -23.18
N GLY A 86 11.24 30.76 -23.66
CA GLY A 86 11.64 32.15 -23.43
C GLY A 86 10.62 33.21 -23.87
N VAL A 87 9.56 32.82 -24.60
CA VAL A 87 8.54 33.72 -25.18
C VAL A 87 7.16 33.53 -24.52
N GLY A 88 6.99 32.54 -23.65
CA GLY A 88 5.72 32.24 -22.97
C GLY A 88 5.51 30.77 -22.62
N SER A 89 4.42 30.47 -21.93
CA SER A 89 4.02 29.11 -21.53
C SER A 89 2.86 28.63 -22.40
N SER A 90 3.02 27.47 -23.05
CA SER A 90 1.96 26.79 -23.79
C SER A 90 1.55 25.51 -23.07
N LYS A 91 0.24 25.30 -22.87
CA LYS A 91 -0.28 24.03 -22.37
C LYS A 91 -0.09 22.96 -23.42
N MET A 92 0.28 21.77 -22.98
CA MET A 92 0.47 20.62 -23.84
C MET A 92 -0.12 19.39 -23.18
N GLY A 93 -1.01 18.71 -23.90
CA GLY A 93 -1.60 17.46 -23.46
C GLY A 93 -1.65 16.46 -24.60
N LEU A 94 -1.48 15.19 -24.26
CA LEU A 94 -1.55 14.08 -25.19
C LEU A 94 -2.33 12.94 -24.55
N ASN A 95 -3.10 12.20 -25.35
CA ASN A 95 -3.86 11.04 -24.92
C ASN A 95 -3.73 9.95 -25.99
N GLY A 96 -3.25 8.77 -25.59
CA GLY A 96 -3.07 7.64 -26.49
C GLY A 96 -3.15 6.32 -25.76
N THR A 97 -3.17 5.21 -26.51
CA THR A 97 -3.14 3.86 -25.95
C THR A 97 -2.04 3.07 -26.64
N VAL A 98 -1.26 2.32 -25.88
CA VAL A 98 -0.15 1.50 -26.38
C VAL A 98 -0.24 0.08 -25.81
N THR A 99 -0.17 -0.93 -26.65
CA THR A 99 -0.11 -2.32 -26.20
C THR A 99 1.31 -2.67 -25.76
N MET A 100 1.46 -3.20 -24.55
CA MET A 100 2.72 -3.63 -23.95
C MET A 100 2.71 -5.15 -23.67
N PRO A 101 3.84 -5.85 -23.86
CA PRO A 101 3.97 -7.25 -23.47
C PRO A 101 4.02 -7.36 -21.95
N THR A 102 3.37 -8.38 -21.40
CA THR A 102 3.29 -8.56 -19.94
C THR A 102 4.16 -9.69 -19.41
N GLY A 103 4.69 -10.54 -20.30
CA GLY A 103 5.58 -11.67 -19.96
C GLY A 103 7.08 -11.35 -19.98
N MET A 104 7.46 -10.08 -20.13
CA MET A 104 8.86 -9.64 -20.30
C MET A 104 9.16 -8.42 -19.42
N ASN A 105 10.44 -8.13 -19.20
CA ASN A 105 10.88 -6.91 -18.55
C ASN A 105 10.58 -5.70 -19.44
N THR A 106 9.99 -4.66 -18.87
CA THR A 106 9.60 -3.43 -19.55
C THR A 106 10.09 -2.20 -18.80
N LEU A 107 10.09 -1.04 -19.45
CA LEU A 107 10.43 0.23 -18.79
C LEU A 107 9.61 0.49 -17.52
N LEU A 108 8.33 0.11 -17.49
CA LEU A 108 7.44 0.36 -16.34
C LEU A 108 7.50 -0.74 -15.28
N TYR A 109 7.94 -1.95 -15.64
CA TYR A 109 7.88 -3.12 -14.78
C TYR A 109 8.95 -4.16 -15.09
N LEU A 110 9.60 -4.67 -14.03
CA LEU A 110 10.44 -5.85 -14.11
C LEU A 110 9.66 -7.11 -13.73
N LYS A 111 9.82 -8.14 -14.55
CA LYS A 111 9.33 -9.49 -14.26
C LYS A 111 9.99 -10.02 -12.98
N PRO A 112 9.27 -10.75 -12.12
CA PRO A 112 9.77 -11.24 -10.84
C PRO A 112 10.77 -12.41 -10.94
N ASP A 113 11.29 -12.70 -12.14
CA ASP A 113 12.15 -13.85 -12.41
C ASP A 113 13.57 -13.61 -11.80
N GLY A 114 13.78 -14.09 -10.58
CA GLY A 114 15.06 -14.02 -9.88
C GLY A 114 15.42 -12.65 -9.30
N GLU A 115 16.40 -12.63 -8.40
CA GLU A 115 17.01 -11.38 -7.94
C GLU A 115 18.13 -10.96 -8.90
N PRO A 116 18.15 -9.70 -9.35
CA PRO A 116 19.24 -9.21 -10.18
C PRO A 116 20.53 -9.19 -9.35
N GLY A 117 21.52 -9.97 -9.79
CA GLY A 117 22.81 -10.12 -9.12
C GLY A 117 23.88 -9.14 -9.63
N PRO A 118 24.97 -8.92 -8.88
CA PRO A 118 26.11 -8.10 -9.31
C PRO A 118 26.67 -8.58 -10.65
N GLY A 119 26.81 -7.67 -11.62
CA GLY A 119 27.24 -8.00 -12.99
C GLY A 119 26.15 -8.65 -13.85
N GLY A 120 24.92 -8.78 -13.33
CA GLY A 120 23.76 -9.24 -14.09
C GLY A 120 23.33 -8.22 -15.14
N GLU A 121 22.95 -8.74 -16.30
CA GLU A 121 22.35 -7.98 -17.40
C GLU A 121 20.90 -8.44 -17.57
N THR A 122 20.01 -7.48 -17.84
CA THR A 122 18.63 -7.78 -18.22
C THR A 122 18.26 -7.00 -19.47
N GLU A 123 17.64 -7.69 -20.43
CA GLU A 123 16.98 -7.02 -21.53
C GLU A 123 15.71 -6.36 -21.01
N ILE A 124 15.57 -5.05 -21.21
CA ILE A 124 14.38 -4.28 -20.85
C ILE A 124 13.77 -3.79 -22.16
N ILE A 125 12.52 -4.14 -22.37
CA ILE A 125 11.78 -3.73 -23.55
C ILE A 125 11.33 -2.28 -23.36
N GLY A 126 11.87 -1.44 -24.24
CA GLY A 126 11.48 -0.06 -24.39
C GLY A 126 10.22 0.08 -25.23
N LEU A 127 9.60 1.25 -25.17
CA LEU A 127 8.61 1.65 -26.15
C LEU A 127 9.36 2.06 -27.43
N PRO A 128 9.07 1.46 -28.60
CA PRO A 128 9.72 1.85 -29.85
C PRO A 128 9.25 3.25 -30.26
N LEU A 129 10.20 4.14 -30.54
CA LEU A 129 9.95 5.53 -30.91
C LEU A 129 10.29 5.73 -32.38
N ARG A 130 9.44 6.46 -33.10
CA ARG A 130 9.73 6.87 -34.48
C ARG A 130 10.03 8.35 -34.52
N LEU A 131 11.17 8.68 -35.11
CA LEU A 131 11.71 10.02 -35.15
C LEU A 131 12.35 10.29 -36.51
N ASP A 132 11.78 11.22 -37.28
CA ASP A 132 12.28 11.64 -38.61
C ASP A 132 12.70 10.47 -39.53
N GLY A 133 11.86 9.43 -39.59
CA GLY A 133 12.12 8.22 -40.40
C GLY A 133 13.08 7.19 -39.78
N SER A 134 13.71 7.50 -38.65
CA SER A 134 14.58 6.60 -37.87
C SER A 134 13.85 6.07 -36.63
N GLN A 135 14.12 4.82 -36.24
CA GLN A 135 13.55 4.23 -35.02
C GLN A 135 14.55 4.35 -33.86
N ILE A 136 14.12 4.96 -32.75
CA ILE A 136 14.87 5.01 -31.50
C ILE A 136 14.24 4.02 -30.53
N PHE A 137 15.07 3.15 -29.95
CA PHE A 137 14.61 2.15 -29.00
C PHE A 137 15.16 2.49 -27.62
N LEU A 138 14.30 2.90 -26.68
CA LEU A 138 14.66 3.14 -25.27
C LEU A 138 14.78 1.83 -24.45
N GLY A 139 14.89 0.69 -25.14
CA GLY A 139 15.13 -0.61 -24.54
C GLY A 139 16.51 -1.15 -24.88
N GLY A 140 16.74 -2.40 -24.54
CA GLY A 140 18.01 -3.09 -24.76
C GLY A 140 18.57 -3.66 -23.47
N ILE A 141 19.87 -3.92 -23.45
CA ILE A 141 20.53 -4.57 -22.33
C ILE A 141 20.86 -3.52 -21.26
N PHE A 142 20.29 -3.69 -20.08
CA PHE A 142 20.59 -2.88 -18.91
C PHE A 142 21.45 -3.68 -17.93
N LYS A 143 22.51 -3.04 -17.45
CA LYS A 143 23.41 -3.59 -16.41
C LYS A 143 22.88 -3.24 -15.05
N TYR A 144 22.81 -4.23 -14.17
CA TYR A 144 22.48 -4.02 -12.76
C TYR A 144 23.65 -3.37 -12.00
N GLU A 145 23.38 -2.25 -11.33
CA GLU A 145 24.38 -1.49 -10.55
C GLU A 145 24.22 -1.63 -9.03
N GLY A 146 23.18 -2.33 -8.55
CA GLY A 146 22.93 -2.53 -7.13
C GLY A 146 21.57 -2.06 -6.63
N GLU A 147 21.40 -2.06 -5.31
CA GLU A 147 20.23 -1.51 -4.63
C GLU A 147 20.54 -0.14 -4.05
N ILE A 148 19.64 0.83 -4.25
CA ILE A 148 19.75 2.15 -3.66
C ILE A 148 18.43 2.58 -3.01
N PRO A 149 18.47 3.30 -1.88
CA PRO A 149 17.27 3.93 -1.33
C PRO A 149 16.90 5.16 -2.15
N ILE A 150 15.64 5.23 -2.60
CA ILE A 150 15.09 6.35 -3.37
C ILE A 150 13.92 6.96 -2.63
N GLN A 151 13.91 8.30 -2.57
CA GLN A 151 12.80 9.07 -2.04
C GLN A 151 12.04 9.70 -3.22
N THR A 152 10.76 9.40 -3.33
CA THR A 152 9.84 10.08 -4.25
C THR A 152 8.69 10.71 -3.46
N PRO A 153 7.88 11.59 -4.06
CA PRO A 153 6.65 12.06 -3.43
C PRO A 153 5.70 10.91 -3.04
N ALA A 154 5.77 9.78 -3.76
CA ALA A 154 4.96 8.60 -3.47
C ALA A 154 5.49 7.74 -2.30
N GLY A 155 6.67 8.03 -1.73
CA GLY A 155 7.24 7.29 -0.59
C GLY A 155 8.75 7.04 -0.68
N ARG A 156 9.27 6.24 0.27
CA ARG A 156 10.66 5.76 0.27
C ARG A 156 10.69 4.31 -0.21
N PHE A 157 11.53 4.03 -1.20
CA PHE A 157 11.68 2.71 -1.81
C PHE A 157 13.13 2.26 -1.74
N THR A 158 13.34 0.96 -1.60
CA THR A 158 14.64 0.35 -1.92
C THR A 158 14.51 -0.13 -3.34
N ALA A 159 15.29 0.42 -4.26
CA ALA A 159 15.12 0.16 -5.69
C ALA A 159 16.36 -0.50 -6.29
N TYR A 160 16.14 -1.46 -7.17
CA TYR A 160 17.16 -1.97 -8.08
C TYR A 160 17.50 -0.90 -9.10
N ARG A 161 18.78 -0.59 -9.24
CA ARG A 161 19.29 0.36 -10.21
C ARG A 161 19.84 -0.36 -11.43
N PHE A 162 19.36 0.07 -12.59
CA PHE A 162 19.76 -0.43 -13.89
C PHE A 162 20.27 0.71 -14.76
N ARG A 163 21.34 0.45 -15.52
CA ARG A 163 21.96 1.43 -16.42
C ARG A 163 22.10 0.89 -17.84
N ASN A 164 21.81 1.73 -18.81
CA ASN A 164 22.08 1.48 -20.23
C ASN A 164 22.72 2.73 -20.85
N GLU A 165 23.67 2.52 -21.75
CA GLU A 165 24.32 3.57 -22.53
C GLU A 165 24.11 3.30 -24.03
N THR A 166 23.55 4.29 -24.71
CA THR A 166 23.33 4.25 -26.17
C THR A 166 23.89 5.51 -26.80
N SER A 167 24.35 5.42 -28.04
CA SER A 167 24.87 6.57 -28.79
C SER A 167 24.13 6.69 -30.11
N ILE A 168 23.60 7.87 -30.39
CA ILE A 168 22.87 8.18 -31.63
C ILE A 168 23.52 9.39 -32.26
N SER A 169 24.26 9.20 -33.35
CA SER A 169 25.04 10.28 -33.99
C SER A 169 25.98 10.94 -32.97
N ASN A 170 25.84 12.25 -32.70
CA ASN A 170 26.64 13.00 -31.73
C ASN A 170 26.02 13.10 -30.32
N LEU A 171 25.00 12.28 -30.03
CA LEU A 171 24.29 12.26 -28.76
C LEU A 171 24.58 10.95 -28.02
N ASN A 172 25.23 11.06 -26.86
CA ASN A 172 25.39 9.95 -25.93
C ASN A 172 24.28 10.00 -24.90
N LEU A 173 23.50 8.93 -24.82
CA LEU A 173 22.36 8.78 -23.93
C LEU A 173 22.70 7.76 -22.85
N GLU A 174 22.61 8.17 -21.60
CA GLU A 174 22.80 7.33 -20.44
C GLU A 174 21.47 7.27 -19.68
N THR A 175 20.87 6.08 -19.62
CA THR A 175 19.55 5.84 -19.03
C THR A 175 19.71 5.09 -17.73
N PHE A 176 19.12 5.61 -16.67
CA PHE A 176 19.01 4.96 -15.37
C PHE A 176 17.55 4.66 -15.06
N LEU A 177 17.27 3.41 -14.74
CA LEU A 177 15.96 2.95 -14.32
C LEU A 177 16.05 2.40 -12.92
N HIS A 178 15.09 2.80 -12.09
CA HIS A 178 15.03 2.37 -10.71
C HIS A 178 13.69 1.73 -10.44
N TYR A 179 13.71 0.44 -10.15
CA TYR A 179 12.54 -0.37 -9.90
C TYR A 179 12.48 -0.72 -8.43
N ASP A 180 11.34 -0.48 -7.79
CA ASP A 180 11.13 -0.89 -6.41
C ASP A 180 11.39 -2.39 -6.24
N LYS A 181 12.11 -2.75 -5.17
CA LYS A 181 12.55 -4.11 -4.91
C LYS A 181 11.39 -5.09 -4.75
N GLU A 182 10.30 -4.63 -4.12
CA GLU A 182 9.13 -5.44 -3.81
C GLU A 182 8.16 -5.51 -5.00
N SER A 183 7.64 -4.37 -5.43
CA SER A 183 6.62 -4.29 -6.49
C SER A 183 7.18 -4.47 -7.89
N ARG A 184 8.49 -4.31 -8.08
CA ARG A 184 9.19 -4.34 -9.37
C ARG A 184 8.68 -3.29 -10.37
N VAL A 185 7.94 -2.29 -9.89
CA VAL A 185 7.48 -1.14 -10.68
C VAL A 185 8.54 -0.05 -10.66
N MET A 186 8.71 0.64 -11.78
CA MET A 186 9.61 1.78 -11.87
C MET A 186 9.14 2.91 -10.94
N VAL A 187 10.01 3.36 -10.03
CA VAL A 187 9.72 4.47 -9.11
C VAL A 187 10.45 5.75 -9.47
N TYR A 188 11.57 5.62 -10.19
CA TYR A 188 12.39 6.74 -10.61
C TYR A 188 13.16 6.39 -11.88
N ALA A 189 13.18 7.31 -12.84
CA ALA A 189 14.03 7.22 -14.01
C ALA A 189 14.80 8.52 -14.22
N GLU A 190 16.02 8.38 -14.71
CA GLU A 190 16.87 9.48 -15.12
C GLU A 190 17.43 9.20 -16.52
N LEU A 191 17.33 10.19 -17.40
CA LEU A 191 17.98 10.16 -18.71
C LEU A 191 18.98 11.30 -18.77
N LYS A 192 20.25 10.97 -18.99
CA LYS A 192 21.32 11.95 -19.23
C LYS A 192 21.67 11.93 -20.70
N ALA A 193 21.47 13.06 -21.38
CA ALA A 193 21.90 13.25 -22.75
C ALA A 193 23.14 14.13 -22.77
N ARG A 194 24.23 13.66 -23.40
CA ARG A 194 25.45 14.42 -23.62
C ARG A 194 25.63 14.71 -25.10
N SER A 195 25.86 15.98 -25.43
CA SER A 195 26.21 16.41 -26.78
C SER A 195 27.32 17.45 -26.69
N GLY A 196 28.53 17.09 -27.13
CA GLY A 196 29.71 17.92 -26.94
C GLY A 196 29.99 18.20 -25.45
N LEU A 197 30.00 19.48 -25.08
CA LEU A 197 30.23 19.95 -23.69
C LEU A 197 28.95 20.04 -22.84
N TYR A 198 27.78 19.86 -23.44
CA TYR A 198 26.51 20.03 -22.75
C TYR A 198 25.97 18.69 -22.23
N THR A 199 25.54 18.68 -20.98
CA THR A 199 24.85 17.54 -20.35
C THR A 199 23.46 17.98 -19.91
N TYR A 200 22.44 17.27 -20.36
CA TYR A 200 21.05 17.46 -19.98
C TYR A 200 20.61 16.27 -19.13
N SER A 201 20.02 16.52 -17.97
CA SER A 201 19.42 15.47 -17.13
C SER A 201 17.92 15.67 -17.08
N TYR A 202 17.20 14.59 -17.36
CA TYR A 202 15.76 14.51 -17.38
C TYR A 202 15.32 13.49 -16.35
N THR A 203 14.34 13.85 -15.54
CA THR A 203 13.91 12.97 -14.46
C THR A 203 12.43 12.70 -14.54
N MET A 204 12.06 11.45 -14.30
CA MET A 204 10.69 11.02 -14.09
C MET A 204 10.57 10.44 -12.67
N LYS A 205 9.68 11.01 -11.86
CA LYS A 205 9.48 10.63 -10.45
C LYS A 205 8.07 10.14 -10.23
N LEU A 206 7.90 8.98 -9.61
CA LEU A 206 6.57 8.50 -9.26
C LEU A 206 5.95 9.40 -8.17
N VAL A 207 4.77 9.94 -8.46
CA VAL A 207 4.01 10.84 -7.57
C VAL A 207 2.83 10.12 -6.95
N GLU A 208 2.08 9.40 -7.77
CA GLU A 208 0.90 8.66 -7.35
C GLU A 208 0.90 7.32 -8.06
N ALA A 209 0.45 6.28 -7.38
CA ALA A 209 0.12 5.04 -8.03
C ALA A 209 -1.01 4.37 -7.26
N ASN A 210 -2.01 3.87 -7.96
CA ASN A 210 -2.91 2.85 -7.44
C ASN A 210 -2.33 1.46 -7.77
N MET A 211 -1.00 1.35 -7.78
CA MET A 211 -0.37 0.06 -7.57
C MET A 211 -1.24 -0.71 -6.61
N PRO A 212 -1.47 -2.00 -6.83
CA PRO A 212 -1.68 -2.87 -5.69
C PRO A 212 -0.38 -2.86 -4.84
N ARG A 213 0.09 -1.69 -4.35
CA ARG A 213 0.04 -1.41 -2.92
C ARG A 213 -1.40 -1.67 -2.58
N GLU A 214 -1.73 -2.92 -2.36
CA GLU A 214 -3.07 -3.35 -2.03
C GLU A 214 -3.51 -2.45 -0.89
N ALA A 215 -4.21 -1.34 -1.18
CA ALA A 215 -4.16 -0.04 -0.49
C ALA A 215 -2.79 0.31 0.19
N GLN A 216 -2.66 1.41 0.92
CA GLN A 216 -2.11 1.16 2.25
C GLN A 216 -3.37 0.90 3.09
N PRO A 217 -3.74 -0.37 3.32
CA PRO A 217 -3.72 -0.91 4.64
C PRO A 217 -2.78 -0.03 5.40
N SER A 218 -3.34 0.71 6.33
CA SER A 218 -2.57 1.08 7.47
C SER A 218 -1.74 -0.19 7.82
N PRO A 219 -0.39 -0.19 7.65
CA PRO A 219 0.35 -1.44 7.63
C PRO A 219 0.25 -2.01 9.04
N CYS A 220 -0.03 -3.31 9.17
CA CYS A 220 -0.01 -3.97 10.47
C CYS A 220 1.45 -4.06 10.96
N LEU A 221 2.08 -2.92 11.28
CA LEU A 221 3.51 -2.73 11.49
C LEU A 221 4.09 -3.71 12.50
N ILE A 222 3.38 -3.90 13.62
CA ILE A 222 3.75 -4.86 14.67
C ILE A 222 3.69 -6.29 14.13
N ALA A 223 2.61 -6.67 13.43
CA ALA A 223 2.50 -8.02 12.87
C ALA A 223 3.53 -8.29 11.76
N THR A 224 3.80 -7.29 10.92
CA THR A 224 4.84 -7.35 9.89
C THR A 224 6.24 -7.47 10.49
N ALA A 225 6.52 -6.75 11.58
CA ALA A 225 7.80 -6.87 12.29
C ALA A 225 7.93 -8.23 12.99
N ALA A 226 6.88 -8.69 13.68
CA ALA A 226 6.84 -9.98 14.36
C ALA A 226 7.08 -11.16 13.40
N TYR A 227 6.38 -11.18 12.27
CA TYR A 227 6.42 -12.29 11.31
C TYR A 227 7.43 -12.09 10.17
N GLY A 228 8.10 -10.93 10.12
CA GLY A 228 9.20 -10.66 9.20
C GLY A 228 8.82 -10.29 7.77
N SER A 229 7.54 -10.42 7.39
CA SER A 229 7.07 -10.05 6.05
C SER A 229 5.65 -9.49 6.06
N PRO A 230 5.35 -8.43 5.29
CA PRO A 230 3.98 -7.96 5.10
C PRO A 230 3.14 -8.96 4.28
N LEU A 231 3.77 -9.92 3.61
CA LEU A 231 3.11 -10.97 2.82
C LEU A 231 2.90 -12.26 3.62
N ASP A 232 3.31 -12.32 4.88
CA ASP A 232 3.07 -13.51 5.72
C ASP A 232 1.56 -13.79 5.80
N PRO A 233 1.11 -15.06 5.64
CA PRO A 233 -0.32 -15.41 5.67
C PRO A 233 -1.06 -14.90 6.90
N ARG A 234 -0.39 -14.85 8.06
CA ARG A 234 -0.95 -14.33 9.32
C ARG A 234 -1.18 -12.83 9.29
N VAL A 235 -0.29 -12.09 8.62
CA VAL A 235 -0.44 -10.65 8.39
C VAL A 235 -1.56 -10.39 7.39
N GLN A 236 -1.64 -11.21 6.34
CA GLN A 236 -2.68 -11.12 5.33
C GLN A 236 -4.07 -11.42 5.89
N GLU A 237 -4.19 -12.36 6.83
CA GLU A 237 -5.45 -12.61 7.54
C GLU A 237 -5.96 -11.37 8.29
N LEU A 238 -5.07 -10.62 8.95
CA LEU A 238 -5.45 -9.37 9.62
C LEU A 238 -5.88 -8.28 8.63
N ARG A 239 -5.21 -8.19 7.48
CA ARG A 239 -5.55 -7.23 6.41
C ARG A 239 -6.89 -7.56 5.78
N ASP A 240 -7.12 -8.82 5.46
CA ASP A 240 -8.38 -9.32 4.94
C ASP A 240 -9.52 -9.03 5.90
N PHE A 241 -9.31 -9.21 7.20
CA PHE A 241 -10.32 -8.90 8.20
C PHE A 241 -10.63 -7.39 8.22
N ARG A 242 -9.62 -6.52 8.16
CA ARG A 242 -9.85 -5.07 8.07
C ARG A 242 -10.60 -4.70 6.79
N ASP A 243 -10.10 -5.14 5.64
CA ASP A 243 -10.52 -4.62 4.33
C ASP A 243 -11.84 -5.23 3.88
N LYS A 244 -12.01 -6.54 4.09
CA LYS A 244 -13.19 -7.27 3.62
C LYS A 244 -14.34 -7.26 4.62
N VAL A 245 -14.09 -6.94 5.89
CA VAL A 245 -15.12 -6.95 6.95
C VAL A 245 -15.36 -5.55 7.51
N PHE A 246 -14.34 -4.91 8.10
CA PHE A 246 -14.51 -3.60 8.77
C PHE A 246 -14.77 -2.46 7.79
N LEU A 247 -13.96 -2.31 6.75
CA LEU A 247 -14.06 -1.17 5.81
C LEU A 247 -15.30 -1.23 4.91
N LYS A 248 -16.01 -2.36 4.85
CA LYS A 248 -17.27 -2.48 4.12
C LYS A 248 -18.48 -1.88 4.84
N THR A 249 -18.33 -1.49 6.10
CA THR A 249 -19.43 -1.01 6.96
C THR A 249 -19.14 0.39 7.47
N ARG A 250 -20.19 1.18 7.76
CA ARG A 250 -20.03 2.52 8.34
C ARG A 250 -19.48 2.44 9.75
N MET A 251 -20.01 1.53 10.58
CA MET A 251 -19.51 1.33 11.94
C MET A 251 -18.06 0.84 11.95
N GLY A 252 -17.70 -0.12 11.10
CA GLY A 252 -16.34 -0.64 11.02
C GLY A 252 -15.35 0.41 10.50
N SER A 253 -15.74 1.18 9.49
CA SER A 253 -14.92 2.29 8.99
C SER A 253 -14.73 3.39 10.04
N ALA A 254 -15.77 3.70 10.83
CA ALA A 254 -15.66 4.65 11.93
C ALA A 254 -14.72 4.12 13.02
N PHE A 255 -14.91 2.88 13.49
CA PHE A 255 -13.99 2.24 14.44
C PHE A 255 -12.55 2.27 13.94
N MET A 256 -12.31 1.92 12.68
CA MET A 256 -10.98 1.89 12.09
C MET A 256 -10.30 3.27 12.06
N LYS A 257 -11.04 4.37 11.98
CA LYS A 257 -10.47 5.72 12.13
C LYS A 257 -9.90 5.95 13.53
N ALA A 258 -10.67 5.59 14.57
CA ALA A 258 -10.24 5.74 15.96
C ALA A 258 -9.09 4.79 16.28
N PHE A 259 -9.23 3.52 15.87
CA PHE A 259 -8.19 2.50 16.03
C PHE A 259 -6.89 2.90 15.33
N ASN A 260 -6.94 3.37 14.08
CA ASN A 260 -5.73 3.79 13.35
C ASN A 260 -5.04 4.97 14.07
N ALA A 261 -5.79 5.99 14.50
CA ALA A 261 -5.22 7.13 15.20
C ALA A 261 -4.46 6.69 16.48
N TRP A 262 -5.03 5.74 17.23
CA TRP A 262 -4.36 5.17 18.40
C TRP A 262 -3.18 4.26 18.02
N TYR A 263 -3.38 3.29 17.12
CA TYR A 263 -2.38 2.29 16.74
C TYR A 263 -1.13 2.89 16.10
N TYR A 264 -1.28 3.86 15.18
CA TYR A 264 -0.12 4.49 14.51
C TYR A 264 0.60 5.53 15.38
N SER A 265 0.04 5.90 16.53
CA SER A 265 0.73 6.79 17.47
C SER A 265 1.96 6.12 18.11
N PHE A 266 1.96 4.79 18.24
CA PHE A 266 3.03 4.05 18.91
C PHE A 266 3.61 2.88 18.11
N SER A 267 2.85 2.29 17.18
CA SER A 267 3.28 1.08 16.47
C SER A 267 4.58 1.21 15.66
N PRO A 268 4.97 2.38 15.08
CA PRO A 268 6.25 2.50 14.41
C PRO A 268 7.45 2.27 15.35
N TYR A 269 7.36 2.79 16.58
CA TYR A 269 8.42 2.63 17.59
C TYR A 269 8.53 1.18 18.07
N VAL A 270 7.39 0.49 18.24
CA VAL A 270 7.37 -0.93 18.62
C VAL A 270 7.93 -1.79 17.50
N ALA A 271 7.51 -1.56 16.25
CA ALA A 271 8.00 -2.32 15.10
C ALA A 271 9.51 -2.15 14.88
N GLU A 272 10.05 -0.95 15.14
CA GLU A 272 11.50 -0.73 15.12
C GLU A 272 12.22 -1.45 16.27
N ALA A 273 11.62 -1.49 17.47
CA ALA A 273 12.18 -2.23 18.59
C ALA A 273 12.21 -3.75 18.32
N GLU A 274 11.16 -4.31 17.72
CA GLU A 274 11.10 -5.73 17.32
C GLU A 274 12.20 -6.09 16.31
N ARG A 275 12.50 -5.21 15.34
CA ARG A 275 13.59 -5.44 14.38
C ARG A 275 14.98 -5.49 15.04
N ARG A 276 15.15 -4.81 16.17
CA ARG A 276 16.42 -4.75 16.92
C ARG A 276 16.55 -5.85 17.97
N CYS A 277 15.45 -6.44 18.43
CA CYS A 277 15.42 -7.37 19.56
C CYS A 277 14.62 -8.64 19.22
N GLU A 278 15.32 -9.75 19.00
CA GLU A 278 14.68 -11.02 18.63
C GLU A 278 13.75 -11.61 19.70
N PRO A 279 14.08 -11.58 21.01
CA PRO A 279 13.12 -12.00 22.05
C PRO A 279 11.81 -11.20 22.03
N LEU A 280 11.88 -9.91 21.71
CA LEU A 280 10.71 -9.04 21.60
C LEU A 280 9.84 -9.44 20.40
N ARG A 281 10.47 -9.67 19.24
CA ARG A 281 9.80 -10.17 18.03
C ARG A 281 9.05 -11.49 18.29
N LEU A 282 9.70 -12.44 18.97
CA LEU A 282 9.08 -13.72 19.33
C LEU A 282 7.90 -13.55 20.30
N SER A 283 8.03 -12.64 21.26
CA SER A 283 6.97 -12.35 22.23
C SER A 283 5.72 -11.78 21.55
N PHE A 284 5.88 -10.82 20.64
CA PHE A 284 4.78 -10.28 19.84
C PHE A 284 4.21 -11.30 18.86
N GLY A 285 5.05 -12.12 18.22
CA GLY A 285 4.60 -13.21 17.36
C GLY A 285 3.74 -14.23 18.11
N ALA A 286 4.16 -14.63 19.31
CA ALA A 286 3.37 -15.53 20.17
C ALA A 286 2.07 -14.87 20.65
N ALA A 287 2.11 -13.58 21.01
CA ALA A 287 0.93 -12.83 21.41
C ALA A 287 -0.06 -12.63 20.27
N LEU A 288 0.36 -12.54 19.00
CA LEU A 288 -0.54 -12.39 17.87
C LEU A 288 -1.29 -13.68 17.50
N TYR A 289 -0.78 -14.84 17.88
CA TYR A 289 -1.38 -16.13 17.52
C TYR A 289 -2.81 -16.31 18.07
N PRO A 290 -3.09 -16.16 19.39
CA PRO A 290 -4.45 -16.25 19.89
C PRO A 290 -5.34 -15.12 19.35
N LEU A 291 -4.80 -13.94 19.08
CA LEU A 291 -5.55 -12.83 18.49
C LEU A 291 -6.14 -13.23 17.13
N ILE A 292 -5.31 -13.74 16.23
CA ILE A 292 -5.73 -14.17 14.90
C ILE A 292 -6.79 -15.27 14.98
N TRP A 293 -6.62 -16.22 15.89
CA TRP A 293 -7.60 -17.29 16.11
C TRP A 293 -8.97 -16.74 16.56
N ILE A 294 -8.98 -15.79 17.50
CA ILE A 294 -10.21 -15.12 17.96
C ILE A 294 -10.91 -14.42 16.80
N LEU A 295 -10.17 -13.73 15.94
CA LEU A 295 -10.74 -13.04 14.78
C LEU A 295 -11.37 -14.02 13.79
N LYS A 296 -10.72 -15.16 13.52
CA LYS A 296 -11.29 -16.23 12.69
C LYS A 296 -12.59 -16.77 13.25
N VAL A 297 -12.63 -17.11 14.54
CA VAL A 297 -13.83 -17.61 15.20
C VAL A 297 -14.95 -16.57 15.16
N SER A 298 -14.62 -15.31 15.40
CA SER A 298 -15.59 -14.21 15.36
C SER A 298 -16.13 -13.96 13.96
N LYS A 299 -15.31 -14.15 12.90
CA LYS A 299 -15.72 -13.97 11.51
C LYS A 299 -16.87 -14.90 11.11
N ASN A 300 -16.94 -16.11 11.67
CA ASN A 300 -18.05 -17.02 11.40
C ASN A 300 -19.41 -16.40 11.77
N ILE A 301 -19.46 -15.56 12.81
CA ILE A 301 -20.68 -14.85 13.21
C ILE A 301 -21.10 -13.82 12.15
N TYR A 302 -20.12 -13.19 11.49
CA TYR A 302 -20.39 -12.23 10.43
C TYR A 302 -21.02 -12.87 9.19
N GLU A 303 -20.63 -14.12 8.88
CA GLU A 303 -21.08 -14.87 7.69
C GLU A 303 -22.44 -15.57 7.89
N VAL A 304 -22.79 -15.94 9.13
CA VAL A 304 -24.03 -16.69 9.46
C VAL A 304 -25.25 -15.77 9.67
N ALA A 305 -25.02 -14.51 10.01
CA ALA A 305 -26.06 -13.58 10.43
C ALA A 305 -26.83 -12.96 9.23
N PRO A 306 -28.05 -12.41 9.44
CA PRO A 306 -28.92 -11.84 8.39
C PRO A 306 -28.20 -10.81 7.49
N PRO A 307 -28.74 -10.46 6.30
CA PRO A 307 -28.05 -9.64 5.29
C PRO A 307 -27.75 -8.17 5.70
N ILE A 308 -27.97 -7.81 6.96
CA ILE A 308 -27.73 -6.48 7.52
C ILE A 308 -26.27 -6.39 7.98
N LEU A 309 -25.39 -5.96 7.07
CA LEU A 309 -23.93 -5.92 7.24
C LEU A 309 -23.46 -5.21 8.53
N GLU A 310 -24.14 -4.13 8.90
CA GLU A 310 -23.86 -3.30 10.07
C GLU A 310 -24.13 -4.05 11.40
N PHE A 311 -25.22 -4.82 11.47
CA PHE A 311 -25.57 -5.59 12.66
C PHE A 311 -24.59 -6.75 12.88
N ASN A 312 -24.25 -7.46 11.80
CA ASN A 312 -23.32 -8.59 11.83
C ASN A 312 -21.94 -8.14 12.30
N LEU A 313 -21.48 -6.97 11.84
CA LEU A 313 -20.23 -6.39 12.30
C LEU A 313 -20.26 -6.09 13.79
N MET A 314 -21.36 -5.54 14.31
CA MET A 314 -21.48 -5.22 15.73
C MET A 314 -21.38 -6.47 16.60
N LEU A 315 -22.08 -7.56 16.23
CA LEU A 315 -22.08 -8.82 16.97
C LEU A 315 -20.71 -9.52 16.91
N MET A 316 -20.08 -9.54 15.73
CA MET A 316 -18.71 -10.02 15.56
C MET A 316 -17.73 -9.19 16.41
N GLY A 317 -17.84 -7.85 16.39
CA GLY A 317 -17.00 -6.94 17.15
C GLY A 317 -17.13 -7.16 18.66
N LEU A 318 -18.36 -7.35 19.16
CA LEU A 318 -18.63 -7.69 20.56
C LEU A 318 -18.04 -9.05 20.96
N THR A 319 -18.16 -10.06 20.09
CA THR A 319 -17.59 -11.38 20.35
C THR A 319 -16.06 -11.35 20.35
N ALA A 320 -15.46 -10.71 19.35
CA ALA A 320 -14.01 -10.59 19.24
C ALA A 320 -13.42 -9.85 20.46
N SER A 321 -13.99 -8.69 20.81
CA SER A 321 -13.53 -7.88 21.95
C SER A 321 -13.69 -8.59 23.29
N THR A 322 -14.81 -9.28 23.54
CA THR A 322 -14.97 -10.08 24.77
C THR A 322 -13.97 -11.23 24.85
N MET A 323 -13.72 -11.96 23.76
CA MET A 323 -12.72 -13.03 23.71
C MET A 323 -11.29 -12.51 23.88
N ILE A 324 -10.94 -11.39 23.24
CA ILE A 324 -9.63 -10.72 23.42
C ILE A 324 -9.47 -10.33 24.89
N GLY A 325 -10.51 -9.76 25.50
CA GLY A 325 -10.52 -9.43 26.93
C GLY A 325 -10.23 -10.64 27.80
N ALA A 326 -10.95 -11.74 27.56
CA ALA A 326 -10.82 -12.99 28.30
C ALA A 326 -9.40 -13.58 28.21
N VAL A 327 -8.72 -13.46 27.08
CA VAL A 327 -7.37 -14.02 26.91
C VAL A 327 -6.28 -13.10 27.45
N TYR A 328 -6.29 -11.80 27.11
CA TYR A 328 -5.17 -10.90 27.43
C TYR A 328 -5.35 -10.13 28.75
N LEU A 329 -6.58 -9.76 29.12
CA LEU A 329 -6.81 -8.99 30.36
C LEU A 329 -7.02 -9.88 31.58
N SER A 330 -7.44 -11.14 31.42
CA SER A 330 -7.70 -12.04 32.56
C SER A 330 -6.50 -12.29 33.49
N PRO A 331 -5.24 -12.52 33.05
CA PRO A 331 -4.13 -12.73 33.99
C PRO A 331 -3.85 -11.48 34.83
N ILE A 332 -4.01 -10.29 34.24
CA ILE A 332 -3.83 -9.01 34.95
C ILE A 332 -4.98 -8.81 35.96
N LEU A 333 -6.22 -9.04 35.51
CA LEU A 333 -7.42 -8.86 36.34
C LEU A 333 -7.52 -9.88 37.48
N THR A 334 -7.09 -11.13 37.29
CA THR A 334 -7.07 -12.13 38.38
C THR A 334 -6.18 -11.69 39.54
N GLY A 335 -5.01 -11.09 39.25
CA GLY A 335 -4.13 -10.53 40.27
C GLY A 335 -4.79 -9.38 41.05
N ILE A 336 -5.44 -8.46 40.34
CA ILE A 336 -6.15 -7.32 40.95
C ILE A 336 -7.37 -7.80 41.75
N LEU A 337 -8.18 -8.70 41.18
CA LEU A 337 -9.35 -9.30 41.82
C LEU A 337 -8.99 -10.09 43.07
N HIS A 338 -7.79 -10.67 43.13
CA HIS A 338 -7.34 -11.35 44.33
C HIS A 338 -7.25 -10.39 45.53
N HIS A 339 -6.86 -9.13 45.29
CA HIS A 339 -6.64 -8.14 46.34
C HIS A 339 -7.81 -7.16 46.54
N ARG A 340 -8.63 -6.91 45.51
CA ARG A 340 -9.69 -5.88 45.53
C ARG A 340 -11.02 -6.36 44.93
N ARG A 341 -11.57 -7.47 45.43
CA ARG A 341 -12.80 -8.10 44.90
C ARG A 341 -14.00 -7.14 44.75
N GLU A 342 -14.26 -6.27 45.73
CA GLU A 342 -15.46 -5.40 45.69
C GLU A 342 -15.34 -4.25 44.69
N ALA A 343 -14.19 -3.57 44.64
CA ALA A 343 -13.97 -2.47 43.70
C ALA A 343 -14.08 -2.94 42.23
N VAL A 344 -13.53 -4.12 41.92
CA VAL A 344 -13.61 -4.66 40.54
C VAL A 344 -15.03 -5.09 40.18
N ARG A 345 -15.85 -5.57 41.13
CA ARG A 345 -17.27 -5.88 40.87
C ARG A 345 -18.07 -4.63 40.46
N TRP A 346 -17.78 -3.48 41.06
CA TRP A 346 -18.38 -2.20 40.64
C TRP A 346 -17.95 -1.81 39.23
N THR A 347 -16.64 -1.91 38.93
CA THR A 347 -16.11 -1.65 37.58
C THR A 347 -16.75 -2.56 36.54
N LEU A 348 -16.96 -3.84 36.85
CA LEU A 348 -17.64 -4.79 35.97
C LEU A 348 -19.08 -4.38 35.68
N LYS A 349 -19.87 -4.04 36.70
CA LYS A 349 -21.25 -3.56 36.52
C LYS A 349 -21.32 -2.32 35.63
N MET A 350 -20.40 -1.36 35.83
CA MET A 350 -20.31 -0.16 35.01
C MET A 350 -19.92 -0.49 33.56
N ALA A 351 -18.90 -1.34 33.36
CA ALA A 351 -18.48 -1.78 32.03
C ALA A 351 -19.61 -2.52 31.29
N THR A 352 -20.34 -3.41 31.96
CA THR A 352 -21.50 -4.08 31.38
C THR A 352 -22.61 -3.10 31.01
N CYS A 353 -22.92 -2.14 31.89
CA CYS A 353 -23.89 -1.09 31.58
C CYS A 353 -23.48 -0.27 30.34
N LEU A 354 -22.19 0.11 30.26
CA LEU A 354 -21.62 0.82 29.11
C LEU A 354 -21.67 -0.01 27.81
N THR A 355 -21.38 -1.32 27.87
CA THR A 355 -21.50 -2.20 26.69
C THR A 355 -22.94 -2.27 26.19
N VAL A 356 -23.91 -2.45 27.10
CA VAL A 356 -25.34 -2.56 26.73
C VAL A 356 -25.86 -1.23 26.20
N SER A 357 -25.52 -0.12 26.85
CA SER A 357 -25.94 1.22 26.39
C SER A 357 -25.34 1.57 25.03
N SER A 358 -24.04 1.36 24.83
CA SER A 358 -23.37 1.65 23.55
C SER A 358 -23.88 0.77 22.41
N THR A 359 -24.15 -0.52 22.65
CA THR A 359 -24.74 -1.42 21.64
C THR A 359 -26.16 -1.01 21.25
N ILE A 360 -27.01 -0.65 22.22
CA ILE A 360 -28.36 -0.14 21.93
C ILE A 360 -28.29 1.15 21.10
N CYS A 361 -27.40 2.09 21.46
CA CYS A 361 -27.20 3.31 20.69
C CYS A 361 -26.70 3.04 19.27
N LEU A 362 -25.77 2.09 19.07
CA LEU A 362 -25.29 1.70 17.75
C LEU A 362 -26.40 1.08 16.88
N ILE A 363 -27.26 0.24 17.46
CA ILE A 363 -28.43 -0.32 16.76
C ILE A 363 -29.37 0.80 16.32
N ALA A 364 -29.68 1.75 17.21
CA ALA A 364 -30.52 2.90 16.87
C ALA A 364 -29.89 3.76 15.77
N MET A 365 -28.58 3.99 15.83
CA MET A 365 -27.84 4.79 14.84
C MET A 365 -27.69 4.07 13.50
N ALA A 366 -27.65 2.73 13.48
CA ALA A 366 -27.63 1.97 12.24
C ALA A 366 -28.91 2.18 11.41
N ALA A 367 -30.05 2.37 12.08
CA ALA A 367 -31.34 2.68 11.44
C ALA A 367 -31.43 4.12 10.92
N MET A 368 -30.55 5.02 11.39
CA MET A 368 -30.50 6.42 10.94
C MET A 368 -29.46 6.58 9.82
N SER A 369 -29.86 7.13 8.68
CA SER A 369 -28.98 7.30 7.51
C SER A 369 -27.96 8.46 7.65
N GLY A 370 -28.13 9.36 8.63
CA GLY A 370 -27.35 10.60 8.79
C GLY A 370 -26.44 10.69 10.02
N ALA A 371 -26.07 9.56 10.63
CA ALA A 371 -25.21 9.55 11.82
C ALA A 371 -23.84 10.19 11.55
N ALA A 372 -23.48 11.22 12.33
CA ALA A 372 -22.16 11.85 12.24
C ALA A 372 -21.05 10.84 12.59
N THR A 373 -20.00 10.82 11.77
CA THR A 373 -18.89 9.85 11.90
C THR A 373 -18.20 9.90 13.27
N SER A 374 -18.13 11.07 13.90
CA SER A 374 -17.57 11.24 15.25
C SER A 374 -18.36 10.47 16.33
N TRP A 375 -19.69 10.42 16.23
CA TRP A 375 -20.52 9.66 17.17
C TRP A 375 -20.34 8.15 16.98
N LEU A 376 -20.24 7.69 15.73
CA LEU A 376 -19.96 6.28 15.45
C LEU A 376 -18.57 5.88 15.94
N MET A 377 -17.57 6.74 15.79
CA MET A 377 -16.22 6.53 16.34
C MET A 377 -16.26 6.36 17.86
N LEU A 378 -16.95 7.27 18.56
CA LEU A 378 -17.08 7.24 20.02
C LEU A 378 -17.79 5.95 20.46
N LEU A 379 -18.96 5.66 19.91
CA LEU A 379 -19.79 4.52 20.33
C LEU A 379 -19.15 3.16 20.01
N THR A 380 -18.50 3.01 18.85
CA THR A 380 -17.81 1.76 18.52
C THR A 380 -16.57 1.54 19.39
N SER A 381 -15.83 2.61 19.69
CA SER A 381 -14.65 2.53 20.57
C SER A 381 -15.07 2.23 22.02
N THR A 382 -16.12 2.88 22.53
CA THR A 382 -16.62 2.62 23.89
C THR A 382 -17.16 1.20 24.00
N MET A 383 -17.89 0.70 23.00
CA MET A 383 -18.35 -0.69 22.95
C MET A 383 -17.16 -1.65 23.04
N VAL A 384 -16.12 -1.48 22.22
CA VAL A 384 -14.95 -2.36 22.20
C VAL A 384 -14.16 -2.31 23.52
N ILE A 385 -13.92 -1.13 24.08
CA ILE A 385 -13.15 -0.98 25.33
C ILE A 385 -13.93 -1.58 26.51
N SER A 386 -15.22 -1.30 26.62
CA SER A 386 -16.04 -1.81 27.72
C SER A 386 -16.22 -3.33 27.65
N SER A 387 -16.36 -3.91 26.45
CA SER A 387 -16.48 -5.36 26.26
C SER A 387 -15.18 -6.12 26.49
N LEU A 388 -14.01 -5.53 26.18
CA LEU A 388 -12.70 -6.06 26.59
C LEU A 388 -12.60 -6.21 28.11
N ILE A 389 -13.06 -5.20 28.86
CA ILE A 389 -13.06 -5.22 30.33
C ILE A 389 -14.00 -6.31 30.86
N VAL A 390 -15.23 -6.38 30.33
CA VAL A 390 -16.22 -7.39 30.73
C VAL A 390 -15.69 -8.80 30.47
N GLY A 391 -15.18 -9.08 29.26
CA GLY A 391 -14.66 -10.41 28.92
C GLY A 391 -13.48 -10.84 29.80
N GLY A 392 -12.54 -9.92 30.07
CA GLY A 392 -11.40 -10.18 30.96
C GLY A 392 -11.82 -10.46 32.40
N ALA A 393 -12.78 -9.70 32.92
CA ALA A 393 -13.28 -9.85 34.28
C ALA A 393 -14.04 -11.17 34.48
N LEU A 394 -14.90 -11.56 33.52
CA LEU A 394 -15.64 -12.82 33.58
C LEU A 394 -14.69 -14.03 33.58
N ALA A 395 -13.69 -14.02 32.71
CA ALA A 395 -12.67 -15.06 32.68
C ALA A 395 -11.86 -15.11 33.99
N ALA A 396 -11.50 -13.95 34.54
CA ALA A 396 -10.79 -13.87 35.79
C ALA A 396 -11.61 -14.40 36.99
N GLU A 397 -12.90 -14.10 37.05
CA GLU A 397 -13.80 -14.62 38.08
C GLU A 397 -13.93 -16.15 37.97
N ALA A 398 -14.08 -16.69 36.77
CA ALA A 398 -14.13 -18.14 36.54
C ALA A 398 -12.83 -18.85 36.98
N ILE A 399 -11.66 -18.26 36.73
CA ILE A 399 -10.36 -18.79 37.20
C ILE A 399 -10.28 -18.80 38.73
N LEU A 400 -10.74 -17.73 39.40
CA LEU A 400 -10.72 -17.68 40.87
C LEU A 400 -11.70 -18.70 41.48
N LEU A 401 -12.89 -18.86 40.91
CA LEU A 401 -13.89 -19.83 41.38
C LEU A 401 -13.40 -21.28 41.21
N THR A 402 -12.78 -21.60 40.08
CA THR A 402 -12.19 -22.93 39.85
C THR A 402 -11.02 -23.20 40.79
N ARG A 403 -10.15 -22.22 41.04
CA ARG A 403 -9.06 -22.32 42.02
C ARG A 403 -9.60 -22.59 43.43
N ASP A 404 -10.61 -21.84 43.85
CA ASP A 404 -11.21 -21.95 45.18
C ASP A 404 -11.92 -23.31 45.34
N LYS A 405 -12.58 -23.84 44.28
CA LYS A 405 -13.18 -25.18 44.25
C LYS A 405 -12.14 -26.32 44.28
N ILE A 406 -11.01 -26.18 43.59
CA ILE A 406 -9.93 -27.18 43.65
C ILE A 406 -9.29 -27.21 45.05
N ARG A 407 -9.13 -26.05 45.70
CA ARG A 407 -8.64 -25.97 47.08
C ARG A 407 -9.59 -26.66 48.06
N SER A 408 -10.90 -26.46 47.94
CA SER A 408 -11.86 -27.14 48.81
C SER A 408 -11.85 -28.66 48.62
N LEU A 409 -11.73 -29.15 47.38
CA LEU A 409 -11.62 -30.60 47.11
C LEU A 409 -10.33 -31.22 47.66
N LYS A 410 -9.22 -30.47 47.72
CA LYS A 410 -7.97 -30.93 48.34
C LYS A 410 -7.99 -30.91 49.87
N GLN A 411 -8.90 -30.17 50.49
CA GLN A 411 -9.07 -30.19 51.96
C GLN A 411 -9.96 -31.36 52.42
N PHE A 412 -10.70 -32.00 51.50
CA PHE A 412 -11.55 -33.17 51.77
C PHE A 412 -10.85 -34.52 51.53
N LYS A 413 -9.65 -34.53 50.92
CA LYS A 413 -8.74 -35.67 50.88
C LYS A 413 -7.66 -35.48 51.93
#